data_AF-A0AAN7ZR29-F1
#
_entry.id   AF-A0AAN7ZR29-F1
#
_cell.length_a   1.000
_cell.length_b   1.000
_cell.length_c   1.000
_cell.angle_alpha   90.00
_cell.angle_beta   90.00
_cell.angle_gamma   90.00
#
_symmetry.space_group_name_H-M   'P 1'
#
loop_
_entity.id
_entity.type
_entity.pdbx_description
1 polymer ?
#
loop_
_entity_poly.entity_id
_entity_poly.type
_entity_poly.pdbx_seq_one_letter_code
_entity_poly.pdbx_strand_id
1 'polypeptide(L)'
;MLTLHEHIFQLVLKFERCKSRENPDTCEPYQDVNIKDICSLIHQDDKPWSTFVKNLDPPLYCPVKKGVYTCKNATFDGIALSVLPISGMYWKVRVLLLEPGAHRSMPVMCVNAEGEIVNI
;
A
#
# COMPACT_ATOMS: atom_id res chain seq x y z
N MET A 1 19.95 27.02 -11.08
CA MET A 1 18.52 26.67 -10.94
C MET A 1 18.47 25.16 -10.78
N LEU A 2 18.56 24.68 -9.54
CA LEU A 2 18.56 23.24 -9.23
C LEU A 2 17.11 22.76 -9.26
N THR A 3 16.81 21.79 -10.11
CA THR A 3 15.52 21.10 -10.14
C THR A 3 15.33 20.39 -8.81
N LEU A 4 14.37 20.86 -8.00
CA LEU A 4 13.85 20.11 -6.87
C LEU A 4 13.36 18.77 -7.42
N HIS A 5 14.11 17.69 -7.16
CA HIS A 5 13.55 16.35 -7.22
C HIS A 5 12.51 16.30 -6.11
N GLU A 6 11.24 16.52 -6.47
CA GLU A 6 10.15 16.09 -5.62
C GLU A 6 10.37 14.59 -5.37
N HIS A 7 10.53 14.19 -4.11
CA HIS A 7 10.62 12.77 -3.73
C HIS A 7 9.25 12.14 -3.92
N ILE A 8 8.88 11.93 -5.18
CA ILE A 8 7.65 11.30 -5.60
C ILE A 8 7.84 9.82 -5.31
N PHE A 9 7.15 9.23 -4.35
CA PHE A 9 7.19 7.78 -4.20
C PHE A 9 6.10 7.13 -5.06
N GLN A 10 6.47 6.06 -5.76
CA GLN A 10 5.53 5.22 -6.50
C GLN A 10 5.14 4.02 -5.62
N LEU A 11 3.84 3.83 -5.42
CA LEU A 11 3.28 2.66 -4.74
C LEU A 11 2.78 1.66 -5.78
N VAL A 12 3.34 0.45 -5.75
CA VAL A 12 2.91 -0.67 -6.60
C VAL A 12 2.35 -1.77 -5.69
N LEU A 13 1.09 -2.13 -5.93
CA LEU A 13 0.43 -3.25 -5.28
C LEU A 13 0.29 -4.37 -6.30
N LYS A 14 0.97 -5.48 -6.07
CA LYS A 14 0.82 -6.69 -6.87
C LYS A 14 -0.13 -7.65 -6.17
N PHE A 15 -1.20 -8.02 -6.86
CA PHE A 15 -2.22 -8.88 -6.30
C PHE A 15 -2.11 -10.28 -6.90
N GLU A 16 -2.19 -11.28 -6.03
CA GLU A 16 -2.41 -12.67 -6.40
C GLU A 16 -3.63 -13.15 -5.62
N ARG A 17 -4.49 -13.92 -6.28
CA ARG A 17 -5.66 -14.54 -5.65
C ARG A 17 -5.55 -16.05 -5.74
N CYS A 18 -5.92 -16.73 -4.68
CA CYS A 18 -5.83 -18.18 -4.52
C CYS A 18 -7.22 -18.72 -4.12
N LYS A 19 -7.54 -19.96 -4.48
CA LYS A 19 -8.85 -20.57 -4.13
C LYS A 19 -9.05 -20.68 -2.62
N SER A 20 -7.99 -21.00 -1.89
CA SER A 20 -7.97 -20.99 -0.43
C SER A 20 -6.52 -20.87 0.04
N ARG A 21 -6.34 -20.66 1.35
CA ARG A 21 -5.01 -20.59 1.98
C ARG A 21 -4.23 -21.90 1.85
N GLU A 22 -4.92 -23.04 1.91
CA GLU A 22 -4.36 -24.39 1.89
C GLU A 22 -3.90 -24.83 0.50
N ASN A 23 -4.33 -24.12 -0.55
CA ASN A 23 -4.02 -24.43 -1.94
C ASN A 23 -3.16 -23.31 -2.57
N PRO A 24 -1.93 -23.06 -2.09
CA PRO A 24 -1.09 -21.97 -2.60
C PRO A 24 -0.70 -22.14 -4.06
N ASP A 25 -0.74 -23.37 -4.59
CA ASP A 25 -0.44 -23.66 -5.99
C ASP A 25 -1.55 -23.18 -6.95
N THR A 26 -2.69 -22.74 -6.40
CA THR A 26 -3.82 -22.20 -7.17
C THR A 26 -3.77 -20.68 -7.31
N CYS A 27 -2.73 -20.03 -6.80
CA CYS A 27 -2.61 -18.58 -6.86
C CYS A 27 -2.38 -18.11 -8.31
N GLU A 28 -3.21 -17.19 -8.77
CA GLU A 28 -3.06 -16.54 -10.08
C GLU A 28 -2.87 -15.04 -9.92
N PRO A 29 -2.04 -14.39 -10.77
CA PRO A 29 -1.92 -12.95 -10.79
C PRO A 29 -3.27 -12.27 -11.05
N TYR A 30 -3.51 -11.17 -10.37
CA TYR A 30 -4.66 -10.31 -10.55
C TYR A 30 -4.22 -8.91 -11.01
N GLN A 31 -5.17 -8.00 -11.22
CA GLN A 31 -4.89 -6.62 -11.65
C GLN A 31 -4.00 -5.91 -10.62
N ASP A 32 -2.79 -5.53 -11.06
CA ASP A 32 -1.88 -4.69 -10.29
C ASP A 32 -2.43 -3.25 -10.19
N VAL A 33 -2.19 -2.60 -9.05
CA VAL A 33 -2.46 -1.18 -8.83
C VAL A 33 -1.14 -0.42 -8.79
N ASN A 34 -1.01 0.62 -9.60
CA ASN A 34 0.16 1.46 -9.66
C ASN A 34 -0.20 2.93 -9.44
N ILE A 35 0.19 3.45 -8.29
CA ILE A 35 0.03 4.85 -7.90
C ILE A 35 1.38 5.52 -8.09
N LYS A 36 1.50 6.37 -9.12
CA LYS A 36 2.75 7.04 -9.49
C LYS A 36 3.23 8.06 -8.46
N ASP A 37 2.29 8.68 -7.76
CA ASP A 37 2.54 9.72 -6.77
C ASP A 37 1.69 9.44 -5.52
N ILE A 38 2.25 8.68 -4.59
CA ILE A 38 1.58 8.42 -3.31
C ILE A 38 1.55 9.67 -2.41
N CYS A 39 2.45 10.63 -2.64
CA CYS A 39 2.56 11.83 -1.84
C CYS A 39 1.35 12.76 -1.99
N SER A 40 0.76 12.84 -3.19
CA SER A 40 -0.50 13.57 -3.40
C SER A 40 -1.73 12.88 -2.80
N LEU A 41 -1.63 11.59 -2.45
CA LEU A 41 -2.74 10.80 -1.90
C LEU A 41 -2.69 10.65 -0.38
N ILE A 42 -1.51 10.74 0.24
CA ILE A 42 -1.31 10.35 1.64
C ILE A 42 -2.13 11.20 2.62
N HIS A 43 -2.36 12.46 2.28
CA HIS A 43 -3.15 13.41 3.09
C HIS A 43 -4.57 13.64 2.58
N GLN A 44 -5.04 12.86 1.61
CA GLN A 44 -6.43 12.95 1.21
C GLN A 44 -7.32 12.43 2.33
N ASP A 45 -8.32 13.23 2.68
CA ASP A 45 -9.37 12.85 3.60
C ASP A 45 -10.34 11.86 2.95
N ASP A 46 -11.11 11.15 3.80
CA ASP A 46 -12.16 10.21 3.40
C ASP A 46 -11.68 9.09 2.45
N LYS A 47 -10.43 8.66 2.62
CA LYS A 47 -9.84 7.50 1.93
C LYS A 47 -9.70 6.31 2.89
N PRO A 48 -9.65 5.07 2.37
CA PRO A 48 -9.47 3.86 3.18
C PRO A 48 -8.31 3.95 4.19
N TRP A 49 -7.22 4.63 3.81
CA TRP A 49 -5.99 4.78 4.60
C TRP A 49 -5.95 6.03 5.48
N SER A 50 -6.95 6.93 5.42
CA SER A 50 -6.86 8.24 6.08
C SER A 50 -6.67 8.13 7.59
N THR A 51 -7.40 7.24 8.27
CA THR A 51 -7.26 7.05 9.72
C THR A 51 -5.90 6.45 10.08
N PHE A 52 -5.38 5.54 9.28
CA PHE A 52 -4.04 4.99 9.48
C PHE A 52 -2.97 6.07 9.39
N VAL A 53 -3.00 6.91 8.34
CA VAL A 53 -2.01 7.98 8.15
C VAL A 53 -2.10 9.04 9.25
N LYS A 54 -3.32 9.42 9.66
CA LYS A 54 -3.53 10.42 10.73
C LYS A 54 -3.01 9.99 12.09
N ASN A 55 -2.91 8.68 12.35
CA ASN A 55 -2.41 8.13 13.61
C ASN A 55 -0.89 7.86 13.61
N LEU A 56 -0.17 8.23 12.54
CA LEU A 56 1.29 8.13 12.51
C LEU A 56 1.93 9.27 13.30
N ASP A 57 2.88 8.90 14.16
CA ASP A 57 3.73 9.81 14.92
C ASP A 57 5.22 9.51 14.64
N PRO A 58 5.99 10.47 14.08
CA PRO A 58 5.56 11.80 13.66
C PRO A 58 4.64 11.74 12.42
N PRO A 59 3.86 12.80 12.13
CA PRO A 59 3.00 12.82 10.96
C PRO A 59 3.80 12.62 9.65
N LEU A 60 3.25 11.79 8.77
CA LEU A 60 3.92 11.39 7.54
C LEU A 60 3.69 12.43 6.44
N TYR A 61 4.66 13.32 6.24
CA TYR A 61 4.68 14.29 5.14
C TYR A 61 5.71 13.92 4.09
N CYS A 62 5.45 14.29 2.83
CA CYS A 62 6.47 14.24 1.78
C CYS A 62 7.30 15.55 1.74
N PRO A 63 8.62 15.48 1.50
CA PRO A 63 9.43 14.27 1.41
C PRO A 63 9.51 13.53 2.77
N VAL A 64 9.39 12.21 2.74
CA VAL A 64 9.41 11.38 3.95
C VAL A 64 10.79 11.51 4.60
N LYS A 65 10.81 11.97 5.84
CA LYS A 65 12.05 12.18 6.58
C LYS A 65 12.51 10.85 7.19
N LYS A 66 13.83 10.65 7.24
CA LYS A 66 14.40 9.52 7.99
C LYS A 66 14.01 9.63 9.46
N GLY A 67 13.43 8.56 10.01
CA GLY A 67 13.00 8.52 11.40
C GLY A 67 12.27 7.22 11.73
N VAL A 68 11.85 7.10 12.98
CA VAL A 68 10.96 6.03 13.42
C VAL A 68 9.55 6.59 13.46
N TYR A 69 8.65 5.95 12.71
CA TYR A 69 7.24 6.28 12.68
C TYR A 69 6.48 5.22 13.47
N THR A 70 5.62 5.66 14.38
CA THR A 70 4.78 4.76 15.20
C THR A 70 3.32 5.00 14.89
N CYS A 71 2.54 3.93 14.80
CA CYS A 71 1.10 3.98 14.62
C CYS A 71 0.46 3.18 15.75
N LYS A 72 -0.48 3.77 16.49
CA LYS A 72 -1.16 3.13 17.62
C LYS A 72 -2.67 3.29 17.46
N ASN A 73 -3.42 2.22 17.75
CA ASN A 73 -4.89 2.22 17.75
C ASN A 73 -5.51 2.76 16.44
N ALA A 74 -4.84 2.56 15.31
CA ALA A 74 -5.38 2.95 14.02
C ALA A 74 -6.45 1.98 13.56
N THR A 75 -7.47 2.52 12.90
CA THR A 75 -8.46 1.75 12.17
C THR A 75 -8.21 1.85 10.68
N PHE A 76 -8.68 0.86 9.94
CA PHE A 76 -8.76 0.88 8.50
C PHE A 76 -10.22 0.73 8.11
N ASP A 77 -10.69 1.52 7.14
CA ASP A 77 -12.07 1.40 6.69
C ASP A 77 -12.23 0.14 5.82
N GLY A 78 -12.82 -0.89 6.41
CA GLY A 78 -13.11 -2.15 5.74
C GLY A 78 -14.17 -2.04 4.64
N ILE A 79 -15.10 -1.07 4.73
CA ILE A 79 -16.07 -0.80 3.66
C ILE A 79 -15.32 -0.29 2.44
N ALA A 80 -14.31 0.54 2.63
CA ALA A 80 -13.49 1.04 1.55
C ALA A 80 -12.61 -0.05 0.90
N LEU A 81 -12.46 -1.23 1.51
CA LEU A 81 -11.88 -2.42 0.88
C LEU A 81 -12.88 -3.19 0.01
N SER A 82 -14.20 -3.00 0.20
CA SER A 82 -15.23 -3.67 -0.60
C SER A 82 -15.26 -3.27 -2.07
N VAL A 83 -14.69 -2.11 -2.42
CA VAL A 83 -14.55 -1.65 -3.82
C VAL A 83 -13.50 -2.44 -4.58
N LEU A 84 -12.57 -3.07 -3.85
CA LEU A 84 -11.64 -4.01 -4.44
C LEU A 84 -12.41 -5.34 -4.61
N PRO A 85 -12.29 -6.04 -5.74
CA PRO A 85 -12.99 -7.30 -6.00
C PRO A 85 -12.31 -8.46 -5.25
N ILE A 86 -12.18 -8.31 -3.92
CA ILE A 86 -11.34 -9.12 -3.04
C ILE A 86 -12.13 -9.99 -2.06
N SER A 87 -13.44 -10.09 -2.22
CA SER A 87 -14.29 -10.99 -1.43
C SER A 87 -14.27 -12.43 -1.97
N GLY A 88 -14.40 -13.41 -1.06
CA GLY A 88 -14.59 -14.83 -1.40
C GLY A 88 -13.37 -15.57 -1.96
N MET A 89 -12.17 -15.00 -1.86
CA MET A 89 -10.90 -15.61 -2.27
C MET A 89 -9.82 -15.30 -1.24
N TYR A 90 -8.76 -16.12 -1.22
CA TYR A 90 -7.57 -15.84 -0.43
C TYR A 90 -6.63 -14.94 -1.23
N TRP A 91 -6.18 -13.84 -0.65
CA TRP A 91 -5.35 -12.84 -1.33
C TRP A 91 -3.93 -12.83 -0.80
N LYS A 92 -2.98 -12.67 -1.71
CA LYS A 92 -1.60 -12.30 -1.42
C LYS A 92 -1.32 -10.98 -2.12
N VAL A 93 -0.80 -10.02 -1.36
CA VAL A 93 -0.52 -8.68 -1.84
C VAL A 93 0.94 -8.37 -1.57
N ARG A 94 1.70 -8.09 -2.62
CA ARG A 94 3.06 -7.55 -2.50
C ARG A 94 3.01 -6.03 -2.70
N VAL A 95 3.32 -5.31 -1.64
CA VAL A 95 3.35 -3.85 -1.59
C VAL A 95 4.79 -3.39 -1.79
N LEU A 96 5.03 -2.59 -2.82
CA LEU A 96 6.34 -2.03 -3.16
C LEU A 96 6.26 -0.51 -3.16
N LEU A 97 7.14 0.14 -2.40
CA LEU A 97 7.37 1.58 -2.48
C LEU A 97 8.68 1.83 -3.22
N LEU A 98 8.61 2.53 -4.35
CA LEU A 98 9.74 2.77 -5.24
C LEU A 98 10.08 4.27 -5.27
N GLU A 99 11.36 4.60 -5.37
CA GLU A 99 11.84 5.95 -5.67
C GLU A 99 12.13 6.07 -7.19
N PRO A 100 11.46 6.96 -7.94
CA PRO A 100 11.71 7.22 -9.35
C PRO A 100 13.13 7.71 -9.59
N GLY A 101 13.76 7.22 -10.66
CA GLY A 101 15.11 7.64 -11.05
C GLY A 101 16.25 6.94 -10.29
N ALA A 102 15.97 6.08 -9.31
CA ALA A 102 16.99 5.23 -8.71
C ALA A 102 17.53 4.23 -9.76
N HIS A 103 18.81 4.41 -10.15
CA HIS A 103 19.56 3.60 -11.13
C HIS A 103 19.62 2.09 -10.82
N ARG A 104 19.22 1.70 -9.60
CA ARG A 104 18.92 0.33 -9.19
C ARG A 104 17.57 0.39 -8.49
N SER A 105 16.52 -0.08 -9.15
CA SER A 105 15.11 -0.01 -8.72
C SER A 105 14.80 -0.91 -7.52
N MET A 106 15.63 -0.87 -6.48
CA MET A 106 15.41 -1.61 -5.25
C MET A 106 14.32 -0.88 -4.45
N PRO A 107 13.26 -1.59 -4.02
CA PRO A 107 12.17 -0.95 -3.29
C PRO A 107 12.67 -0.38 -1.97
N VAL A 108 12.26 0.86 -1.67
CA VAL A 108 12.46 1.51 -0.36
C VAL A 108 11.67 0.76 0.71
N MET A 109 10.51 0.22 0.33
CA MET A 109 9.69 -0.64 1.18
C MET A 109 9.19 -1.84 0.38
N CYS A 110 9.26 -3.03 0.96
CA CYS A 110 8.70 -4.26 0.42
C CYS A 110 7.94 -4.99 1.53
N VAL A 111 6.62 -5.03 1.44
CA VAL A 111 5.74 -5.70 2.41
C VAL A 111 4.93 -6.77 1.69
N ASN A 112 4.85 -7.97 2.28
CA ASN A 112 3.92 -9.00 1.83
C ASN A 112 2.80 -9.07 2.84
N ALA A 113 1.56 -8.98 2.38
CA ALA A 113 0.35 -9.15 3.16
C ALA A 113 -0.47 -10.30 2.56
N GLU A 114 -1.11 -11.09 3.40
CA GLU A 114 -1.99 -12.17 2.96
C GLU A 114 -3.22 -12.27 3.86
N GLY A 115 -4.33 -12.71 3.30
CA GLY A 115 -5.57 -12.85 4.07
C GLY A 115 -6.80 -13.08 3.21
N GLU A 116 -7.91 -13.36 3.89
CA GLU A 116 -9.23 -13.47 3.31
C GLU A 116 -10.10 -12.34 3.88
N ILE A 117 -10.88 -11.70 3.02
CA ILE A 117 -11.88 -10.73 3.47
C ILE A 117 -13.20 -11.46 3.63
N VAL A 118 -13.54 -11.71 4.89
CA VAL A 118 -14.83 -12.23 5.30
C VAL A 118 -15.82 -11.06 5.35
N ASN A 119 -16.92 -11.16 4.60
CA ASN A 119 -18.03 -10.22 4.73
C ASN A 119 -18.59 -10.36 6.16
N ILE A 120 -18.60 -9.26 6.91
CA ILE A 120 -19.21 -9.16 8.24
C ILE A 120 -20.59 -8.55 8.09
#